data_AF-A0A943DJX9-F1
#
_entry.id   AF-A0A943DJX9-F1
#
_cell.length_a   1.000
_cell.length_b   1.000
_cell.length_c   1.000
_cell.angle_alpha   90.00
_cell.angle_beta   90.00
_cell.angle_gamma   90.00
#
_symmetry.space_group_name_H-M   'P 1'
#
loop_
_entity.id
_entity.type
_entity.pdbx_description
1 polymer ?
#
loop_
_entity_poly.entity_id
_entity_poly.type
_entity_poly.pdbx_seq_one_letter_code
_entity_poly.pdbx_strand_id
1 'polypeptide(L)'
;MRSLNMIIGGLFVACGIIMIAGFNGITFLSVAFVLGLLFMIAGIMGCMSYRSNREDSVDSTWVVVDGATTFVLGFLIISNKLASDAAVPLVLGLWIAITGIRNLTRALEKADVRDSYFYGHLVIGTVNVVAGLYMFFNNDLLMLPVGVLVGICVLVHGLNIFMVAITILVAKSGFIMNKEEMLEQAAEEVEKAHEAAKEAIKVLKEAKATVEVIKETPEEELDASLAPKPTEIAAEEDKNE
;
A
#
# COMPACT_ATOMS: atom_id res chain seq x y z
N MET A 1 -17.79 13.31 8.01
CA MET A 1 -17.57 13.14 6.56
C MET A 1 -16.67 11.94 6.25
N ARG A 2 -15.52 11.76 6.91
CA ARG A 2 -14.60 10.64 6.65
C ARG A 2 -15.09 9.28 7.16
N SER A 3 -15.57 9.24 8.40
CA SER A 3 -16.29 8.09 8.97
C SER A 3 -17.52 7.70 8.13
N LEU A 4 -18.11 8.67 7.44
CA LEU A 4 -19.29 8.46 6.61
C LEU A 4 -18.96 7.74 5.30
N ASN A 5 -17.84 8.08 4.64
CA ASN A 5 -17.35 7.33 3.48
C ASN A 5 -16.93 5.90 3.87
N MET A 6 -16.38 5.68 5.07
CA MET A 6 -16.11 4.33 5.59
C MET A 6 -17.40 3.53 5.80
N ILE A 7 -18.44 4.15 6.37
CA ILE A 7 -19.76 3.51 6.55
C ILE A 7 -20.38 3.17 5.20
N ILE A 8 -20.30 4.08 4.22
CA ILE A 8 -20.80 3.84 2.85
C ILE A 8 -20.03 2.70 2.18
N GLY A 9 -18.69 2.70 2.26
CA GLY A 9 -17.87 1.60 1.75
C GLY A 9 -18.25 0.26 2.37
N GLY A 10 -18.41 0.21 3.70
CA GLY A 10 -18.89 -0.98 4.41
C GLY A 10 -20.29 -1.43 3.98
N LEU A 11 -21.21 -0.50 3.74
CA LEU A 11 -22.55 -0.80 3.25
C LEU A 11 -22.52 -1.40 1.83
N PHE A 12 -21.68 -0.87 0.95
CA PHE A 12 -21.46 -1.43 -0.39
C PHE A 12 -20.86 -2.83 -0.32
N VAL A 13 -19.87 -3.07 0.55
CA VAL A 13 -19.30 -4.40 0.77
C VAL A 13 -20.38 -5.38 1.24
N ALA A 14 -21.17 -5.01 2.25
CA ALA A 14 -22.25 -5.85 2.77
C ALA A 14 -23.31 -6.13 1.69
N CYS A 15 -23.72 -5.11 0.94
CA CYS A 15 -24.68 -5.25 -0.15
C CYS A 15 -24.16 -6.20 -1.24
N GLY A 16 -22.89 -6.04 -1.65
CA GLY A 16 -22.26 -6.92 -2.63
C GLY A 16 -22.21 -8.39 -2.18
N ILE A 17 -21.84 -8.65 -0.92
CA ILE A 17 -21.83 -10.00 -0.35
C ILE A 17 -23.24 -10.61 -0.34
N ILE A 18 -24.24 -9.86 0.13
CA ILE A 18 -25.65 -10.31 0.16
C ILE A 18 -26.13 -10.63 -1.25
N MET A 19 -25.78 -9.82 -2.24
CA MET A 19 -26.13 -10.08 -3.63
C MET A 19 -25.49 -11.35 -4.15
N ILE A 20 -24.18 -11.54 -3.95
CA ILE A 20 -23.48 -12.75 -4.40
C ILE A 20 -24.08 -14.01 -3.76
N ALA A 21 -24.37 -13.97 -2.46
CA ALA A 21 -24.93 -15.11 -1.74
C ALA A 21 -26.40 -15.40 -2.08
N GLY A 22 -27.20 -14.34 -2.30
CA GLY A 22 -28.65 -14.44 -2.44
C GLY A 22 -29.18 -14.46 -3.88
N PHE A 23 -28.43 -13.98 -4.87
CA PHE A 23 -28.95 -13.73 -6.24
C PHE A 23 -28.74 -14.88 -7.23
N ASN A 24 -28.88 -16.11 -6.76
CA ASN A 24 -28.96 -17.26 -7.66
C ASN A 24 -30.36 -17.31 -8.30
N GLY A 25 -30.54 -16.67 -9.46
CA GLY A 25 -31.77 -16.74 -10.27
C GLY A 25 -32.74 -15.56 -10.13
N ILE A 26 -32.37 -14.49 -9.42
CA ILE A 26 -33.17 -13.25 -9.32
C ILE A 26 -32.67 -12.24 -10.38
N THR A 27 -33.59 -11.56 -11.05
CA THR A 27 -33.26 -10.56 -12.10
C THR A 27 -32.74 -9.26 -11.49
N PHE A 28 -31.92 -8.53 -12.24
CA PHE A 28 -31.41 -7.21 -11.81
C PHE A 28 -32.55 -6.24 -11.50
N LEU A 29 -33.64 -6.32 -12.26
CA LEU A 29 -34.81 -5.46 -12.11
C LEU A 29 -35.41 -5.50 -10.68
N SER A 30 -35.36 -6.65 -10.01
CA SER A 30 -35.89 -6.80 -8.64
C SER A 30 -35.13 -5.98 -7.59
N VAL A 31 -33.87 -5.64 -7.85
CA VAL A 31 -33.02 -4.85 -6.93
C VAL A 31 -32.63 -3.49 -7.44
N ALA A 32 -32.82 -3.22 -8.73
CA ALA A 32 -32.43 -1.98 -9.38
C ALA A 32 -32.90 -0.74 -8.59
N PHE A 33 -34.12 -0.73 -8.07
CA PHE A 33 -34.62 0.40 -7.29
C PHE A 33 -33.80 0.67 -6.01
N VAL A 34 -33.58 -0.37 -5.19
CA VAL A 34 -32.82 -0.25 -3.93
C VAL A 34 -31.37 0.11 -4.21
N LEU A 35 -30.78 -0.53 -5.21
CA LEU A 35 -29.39 -0.37 -5.61
C LEU A 35 -29.13 1.03 -6.21
N GLY A 36 -30.07 1.52 -7.02
CA GLY A 36 -30.06 2.87 -7.56
C GLY A 36 -30.17 3.94 -6.48
N LEU A 37 -31.03 3.75 -5.46
CA LEU A 37 -31.10 4.64 -4.30
C LEU A 37 -29.79 4.65 -3.52
N LEU A 38 -29.19 3.48 -3.29
CA LEU A 38 -27.89 3.36 -2.63
C LEU A 38 -26.81 4.15 -3.39
N PHE A 39 -26.76 4.03 -4.72
CA PHE A 39 -25.82 4.76 -5.56
C PHE A 39 -26.07 6.27 -5.55
N MET A 40 -27.32 6.71 -5.58
CA MET A 40 -27.69 8.12 -5.48
C MET A 40 -27.24 8.73 -4.16
N ILE A 41 -27.53 8.06 -3.04
CA ILE A 41 -27.11 8.51 -1.70
C ILE A 41 -25.59 8.55 -1.65
N ALA A 42 -24.91 7.47 -2.02
CA ALA A 42 -23.45 7.42 -2.03
C ALA A 42 -22.81 8.52 -2.90
N GLY A 43 -23.38 8.79 -4.07
CA GLY A 43 -22.92 9.84 -4.96
C GLY A 43 -23.09 11.25 -4.39
N ILE A 44 -24.24 11.55 -3.77
CA ILE A 44 -24.44 12.83 -3.06
C ILE A 44 -23.40 12.98 -1.95
N MET A 45 -23.20 11.94 -1.15
CA MET A 45 -22.24 11.95 -0.04
C MET A 45 -20.80 12.13 -0.54
N GLY A 46 -20.42 11.47 -1.63
CA GLY A 46 -19.13 11.63 -2.29
C GLY A 46 -18.90 13.06 -2.77
N CYS A 47 -19.90 13.67 -3.43
CA CYS A 47 -19.85 15.07 -3.86
C CYS A 47 -19.74 16.04 -2.67
N MET A 48 -20.50 15.81 -1.59
CA MET A 48 -20.45 16.65 -0.39
C MET A 48 -19.10 16.57 0.33
N SER A 49 -18.41 15.43 0.23
CA SER A 49 -17.09 15.21 0.85
C SER A 49 -16.04 16.27 0.46
N TYR A 50 -16.17 16.88 -0.72
CA TYR A 50 -15.30 17.95 -1.23
C TYR A 50 -15.32 19.22 -0.38
N ARG A 51 -16.51 19.62 0.10
CA ARG A 51 -16.69 20.91 0.78
C ARG A 51 -15.95 20.98 2.13
N SER A 52 -15.55 19.82 2.67
CA SER A 52 -14.85 19.68 3.95
C SER A 52 -13.34 19.46 3.83
N ASN A 53 -12.80 19.23 2.62
CA ASN A 53 -11.41 18.79 2.40
C ASN A 53 -10.60 19.81 1.57
N ARG A 54 -10.90 21.09 1.78
CA ARG A 54 -10.52 22.25 0.94
C ARG A 54 -9.01 22.56 0.86
N GLU A 55 -8.16 21.81 1.58
CA GLU A 55 -6.71 22.06 1.66
C GLU A 55 -5.84 21.23 0.70
N ASP A 56 -6.34 20.13 0.11
CA ASP A 56 -5.53 19.27 -0.78
C ASP A 56 -6.14 19.16 -2.18
N SER A 57 -5.60 19.91 -3.14
CA SER A 57 -6.29 20.29 -4.39
C SER A 57 -6.39 19.20 -5.46
N VAL A 58 -5.57 18.15 -5.42
CA VAL A 58 -5.54 17.12 -6.49
C VAL A 58 -6.40 15.90 -6.14
N ASP A 59 -6.23 15.31 -4.94
CA ASP A 59 -7.03 14.16 -4.51
C ASP A 59 -8.51 14.51 -4.29
N SER A 60 -8.79 15.74 -3.86
CA SER A 60 -10.16 16.22 -3.60
C SER A 60 -11.01 16.31 -4.88
N THR A 61 -10.42 16.78 -5.99
CA THR A 61 -11.09 16.83 -7.30
C THR A 61 -11.52 15.45 -7.76
N TRP A 62 -10.66 14.48 -7.53
CA TRP A 62 -10.93 13.14 -7.97
C TRP A 62 -12.03 12.45 -7.13
N VAL A 63 -12.09 12.70 -5.82
CA VAL A 63 -13.21 12.19 -4.99
C VAL A 63 -14.57 12.73 -5.48
N VAL A 64 -14.62 14.00 -5.93
CA VAL A 64 -15.85 14.58 -6.52
C VAL A 64 -16.26 13.86 -7.79
N VAL A 65 -15.32 13.63 -8.71
CA VAL A 65 -15.61 12.95 -9.97
C VAL A 65 -16.16 11.54 -9.69
N ASP A 66 -15.60 10.84 -8.70
CA ASP A 66 -16.11 9.51 -8.31
C ASP A 66 -17.56 9.62 -7.82
N GLY A 67 -17.83 10.50 -6.85
CA GLY A 67 -19.18 10.74 -6.33
C GLY A 67 -20.19 11.16 -7.41
N ALA A 68 -19.79 12.03 -8.33
CA ALA A 68 -20.62 12.46 -9.44
C ALA A 68 -20.93 11.30 -10.40
N THR A 69 -19.94 10.47 -10.73
CA THR A 69 -20.18 9.29 -11.59
C THR A 69 -21.10 8.27 -10.92
N THR A 70 -20.91 7.99 -9.62
CA THR A 70 -21.77 7.09 -8.85
C THR A 70 -23.21 7.62 -8.76
N PHE A 71 -23.38 8.93 -8.61
CA PHE A 71 -24.70 9.58 -8.65
C PHE A 71 -25.38 9.38 -10.01
N VAL A 72 -24.67 9.66 -11.11
CA VAL A 72 -25.20 9.47 -12.47
C VAL A 72 -25.59 8.02 -12.72
N LEU A 73 -24.79 7.06 -12.26
CA LEU A 73 -25.11 5.63 -12.35
C LEU A 73 -26.36 5.29 -11.54
N GLY A 74 -26.50 5.80 -10.31
CA GLY A 74 -27.71 5.64 -9.52
C GLY A 74 -28.95 6.15 -10.24
N PHE A 75 -28.84 7.32 -10.88
CA PHE A 75 -29.92 7.88 -11.69
C PHE A 75 -30.26 7.02 -12.91
N LEU A 76 -29.27 6.49 -13.62
CA LEU A 76 -29.46 5.59 -14.77
C LEU A 76 -30.17 4.29 -14.37
N ILE A 77 -29.80 3.73 -13.22
CA ILE A 77 -30.41 2.53 -12.65
C ILE A 77 -31.89 2.80 -12.32
N ILE A 78 -32.20 3.88 -11.59
CA ILE A 78 -33.59 4.23 -11.21
C ILE A 78 -34.44 4.55 -12.45
N SER A 79 -33.87 5.22 -13.45
CA SER A 79 -34.55 5.57 -14.69
C SER A 79 -34.85 4.37 -15.60
N ASN A 80 -34.51 3.15 -15.17
CA ASN A 80 -34.64 1.91 -15.93
C ASN A 80 -33.99 2.02 -17.33
N LYS A 81 -32.91 2.80 -17.45
CA LYS A 81 -32.16 2.92 -18.73
C LYS A 81 -31.24 1.74 -18.97
N LEU A 82 -30.98 0.94 -17.92
CA LEU A 82 -30.28 -0.33 -17.96
C LEU A 82 -31.26 -1.53 -18.01
N ALA A 83 -32.42 -1.37 -18.64
CA ALA A 83 -33.48 -2.39 -18.68
C ALA A 83 -33.08 -3.71 -19.35
N SER A 84 -31.98 -3.71 -20.12
CA SER A 84 -31.42 -4.93 -20.70
C SER A 84 -30.44 -5.56 -19.71
N ASP A 85 -30.69 -6.81 -19.33
CA ASP A 85 -29.79 -7.62 -18.50
C ASP A 85 -28.37 -7.73 -19.11
N ALA A 86 -28.23 -7.60 -20.43
CA ALA A 86 -26.93 -7.57 -21.11
C ALA A 86 -26.22 -6.21 -20.98
N ALA A 87 -26.95 -5.10 -20.82
CA ALA A 87 -26.36 -3.77 -20.72
C ALA A 87 -25.80 -3.49 -19.32
N VAL A 88 -26.38 -4.10 -18.28
CA VAL A 88 -25.99 -3.86 -16.88
C VAL A 88 -24.51 -4.20 -16.62
N PRO A 89 -24.01 -5.42 -16.93
CA PRO A 89 -22.60 -5.75 -16.71
C PRO A 89 -21.65 -4.89 -17.54
N LEU A 90 -22.05 -4.49 -18.75
CA LEU A 90 -21.20 -3.67 -19.62
C LEU A 90 -21.00 -2.26 -19.06
N VAL A 91 -22.08 -1.61 -18.61
CA VAL A 91 -22.01 -0.25 -18.04
C VAL A 91 -21.31 -0.25 -16.70
N LEU A 92 -21.67 -1.18 -15.80
CA LEU A 92 -21.03 -1.28 -14.48
C LEU A 92 -19.58 -1.75 -14.58
N GLY A 93 -19.29 -2.69 -15.49
CA GLY A 93 -17.94 -3.17 -15.76
C GLY A 93 -17.03 -2.09 -16.32
N LEU A 94 -17.54 -1.28 -17.26
CA LEU A 94 -16.80 -0.12 -17.77
C LEU A 94 -16.48 0.87 -16.66
N TRP A 95 -17.48 1.21 -15.84
CA TRP A 95 -17.30 2.14 -14.73
C TRP A 95 -16.24 1.64 -13.74
N ILE A 96 -16.33 0.39 -13.31
CA ILE A 96 -15.35 -0.19 -12.39
C ILE A 96 -13.94 -0.27 -13.02
N ALA A 97 -13.84 -0.59 -14.31
CA ALA A 97 -12.56 -0.59 -15.02
C ALA A 97 -11.94 0.81 -15.04
N ILE A 98 -12.72 1.86 -15.31
CA ILE A 98 -12.26 3.26 -15.27
C ILE A 98 -11.81 3.63 -13.86
N THR A 99 -12.56 3.28 -12.82
CA THR A 99 -12.16 3.48 -11.42
C THR A 99 -10.84 2.76 -11.11
N GLY A 100 -10.65 1.54 -11.63
CA GLY A 100 -9.42 0.78 -11.47
C GLY A 100 -8.20 1.42 -12.15
N ILE A 101 -8.35 1.82 -13.42
CA ILE A 101 -7.30 2.52 -14.18
C ILE A 101 -6.88 3.80 -13.44
N ARG A 102 -7.85 4.54 -12.91
CA ARG A 102 -7.59 5.76 -12.16
C ARG A 102 -6.80 5.51 -10.88
N ASN A 103 -7.11 4.43 -10.16
CA ASN A 103 -6.34 4.04 -8.98
C ASN A 103 -4.92 3.60 -9.34
N LEU A 104 -4.74 2.92 -10.48
CA LEU A 104 -3.42 2.63 -11.02
C LEU A 104 -2.65 3.91 -11.35
N THR A 105 -3.29 4.92 -11.96
CA THR A 105 -2.66 6.23 -12.19
C THR A 105 -2.19 6.88 -10.89
N ARG A 106 -2.99 6.85 -9.82
CA ARG A 106 -2.59 7.37 -8.50
C ARG A 106 -1.42 6.62 -7.89
N ALA A 107 -1.38 5.30 -8.07
CA ALA A 107 -0.23 4.52 -7.65
C ALA A 107 1.02 4.96 -8.44
N LEU A 108 0.91 5.10 -9.76
CA LEU A 108 2.03 5.52 -10.60
C LEU A 108 2.53 6.93 -10.28
N GLU A 109 1.65 7.87 -9.92
CA GLU A 109 2.03 9.23 -9.48
C GLU A 109 2.92 9.24 -8.22
N LYS A 110 2.86 8.20 -7.38
CA LYS A 110 3.71 8.03 -6.19
C LYS A 110 4.65 6.83 -6.27
N ALA A 111 4.97 6.38 -7.49
CA ALA A 111 5.80 5.20 -7.71
C ALA A 111 7.21 5.32 -7.11
N ASP A 112 7.73 6.54 -6.96
CA ASP A 112 9.09 6.78 -6.47
C ASP A 112 9.25 6.46 -4.97
N VAL A 113 8.20 6.66 -4.17
CA VAL A 113 8.26 6.49 -2.71
C VAL A 113 7.96 5.04 -2.29
N ARG A 114 7.16 4.31 -3.09
CA ARG A 114 6.76 2.91 -2.86
C ARG A 114 6.25 2.63 -1.43
N ASP A 115 5.49 3.58 -0.87
CA ASP A 115 4.91 3.46 0.46
C ASP A 115 3.63 2.59 0.48
N SER A 116 2.98 2.50 1.63
CA SER A 116 1.71 1.78 1.78
C SER A 116 0.60 2.38 0.88
N TYR A 117 0.62 3.70 0.64
CA TYR A 117 -0.32 4.37 -0.28
C TYR A 117 -0.16 3.83 -1.71
N PHE A 118 1.08 3.70 -2.19
CA PHE A 118 1.39 3.13 -3.50
C PHE A 118 0.83 1.71 -3.65
N TYR A 119 1.19 0.80 -2.75
CA TYR A 119 0.75 -0.59 -2.85
C TYR A 119 -0.77 -0.74 -2.68
N GLY A 120 -1.39 0.04 -1.79
CA GLY A 120 -2.84 0.04 -1.61
C GLY A 120 -3.59 0.39 -2.88
N HIS A 121 -3.21 1.48 -3.55
CA HIS A 121 -3.83 1.92 -4.81
C HIS A 121 -3.50 0.98 -5.97
N LEU A 122 -2.30 0.40 -6.01
CA LEU A 122 -1.89 -0.58 -7.02
C LEU A 122 -2.75 -1.85 -6.95
N VAL A 123 -2.88 -2.43 -5.76
CA VAL A 123 -3.65 -3.68 -5.55
C VAL A 123 -5.12 -3.44 -5.85
N ILE A 124 -5.73 -2.41 -5.25
CA ILE A 124 -7.16 -2.15 -5.44
C ILE A 124 -7.46 -1.72 -6.89
N GLY A 125 -6.56 -0.96 -7.52
CA GLY A 125 -6.66 -0.59 -8.93
C GLY A 125 -6.65 -1.81 -9.85
N THR A 126 -5.72 -2.74 -9.61
CA THR A 126 -5.64 -4.00 -10.35
C THR A 126 -6.90 -4.85 -10.17
N VAL A 127 -7.40 -5.00 -8.94
CA VAL A 127 -8.64 -5.76 -8.65
C VAL A 127 -9.84 -5.15 -9.38
N ASN A 128 -9.98 -3.82 -9.36
CA ASN A 128 -11.05 -3.11 -10.07
C ASN A 128 -10.94 -3.34 -11.59
N VAL A 129 -9.76 -3.20 -12.20
CA VAL A 129 -9.59 -3.42 -13.65
C VAL A 129 -9.95 -4.85 -14.04
N VAL A 130 -9.46 -5.84 -13.30
CA VAL A 130 -9.74 -7.26 -13.59
C VAL A 130 -11.24 -7.54 -13.43
N ALA A 131 -11.86 -7.07 -12.35
CA ALA A 131 -13.29 -7.26 -12.11
C ALA A 131 -14.14 -6.58 -13.20
N GLY A 132 -13.80 -5.37 -13.60
CA GLY A 132 -14.50 -4.63 -14.65
C GLY A 132 -14.37 -5.31 -16.01
N LEU A 133 -13.16 -5.72 -16.37
CA LEU A 133 -12.89 -6.40 -17.64
C LEU A 133 -13.59 -7.76 -17.71
N TYR A 134 -13.60 -8.52 -16.60
CA TYR A 134 -14.29 -9.79 -16.50
C TYR A 134 -15.78 -9.70 -16.88
N MET A 135 -16.46 -8.60 -16.56
CA MET A 135 -17.88 -8.43 -16.90
C MET A 135 -18.17 -8.42 -18.40
N PHE A 136 -17.22 -7.95 -19.23
CA PHE A 136 -17.37 -7.96 -20.68
C PHE A 136 -17.28 -9.38 -21.24
N PHE A 137 -16.40 -10.20 -20.67
CA PHE A 137 -16.12 -11.57 -21.12
C PHE A 137 -16.92 -12.62 -20.36
N ASN A 138 -17.93 -12.24 -19.58
CA ASN A 138 -18.70 -13.19 -18.77
C ASN A 138 -19.32 -14.31 -19.62
N ASN A 139 -19.82 -13.99 -20.81
CA ASN A 139 -20.42 -14.98 -21.73
C ASN A 139 -19.41 -16.02 -22.23
N ASP A 140 -18.13 -15.67 -22.30
CA ASP A 140 -17.07 -16.54 -22.81
C ASP A 140 -16.30 -17.28 -21.69
N LEU A 141 -16.47 -16.83 -20.44
CA LEU A 141 -15.75 -17.34 -19.27
C LEU A 141 -16.65 -18.17 -18.35
N LEU A 142 -17.08 -17.63 -17.21
CA LEU A 142 -17.78 -18.41 -16.17
C LEU A 142 -19.32 -18.34 -16.28
N MET A 143 -19.86 -17.54 -17.21
CA MET A 143 -21.29 -17.39 -17.47
C MET A 143 -22.11 -17.15 -16.18
N LEU A 144 -21.62 -16.26 -15.31
CA LEU A 144 -22.29 -15.96 -14.05
C LEU A 144 -23.61 -15.21 -14.28
N PRO A 145 -24.64 -15.43 -13.44
CA PRO A 145 -25.87 -14.64 -13.47
C PRO A 145 -25.61 -13.15 -13.27
N VAL A 146 -26.40 -12.31 -13.94
CA VAL A 146 -26.25 -10.83 -13.88
C VAL A 146 -26.32 -10.29 -12.45
N GLY A 147 -27.19 -10.84 -11.60
CA GLY A 147 -27.28 -10.45 -10.19
C GLY A 147 -25.97 -10.70 -9.42
N VAL A 148 -25.28 -11.81 -9.69
CA VAL A 148 -23.97 -12.13 -9.10
C VAL A 148 -22.90 -11.17 -9.61
N LEU A 149 -22.90 -10.86 -10.92
CA LEU A 149 -21.98 -9.88 -11.50
C LEU A 149 -22.14 -8.52 -10.83
N VAL A 150 -23.36 -8.01 -10.73
CA VAL A 150 -23.64 -6.74 -10.04
C VAL A 150 -23.17 -6.81 -8.58
N GLY A 151 -23.40 -7.93 -7.89
CA GLY A 151 -22.88 -8.14 -6.53
C GLY A 151 -21.35 -8.01 -6.44
N ILE A 152 -20.61 -8.63 -7.38
CA ILE A 152 -19.16 -8.49 -7.49
C ILE A 152 -18.76 -7.03 -7.74
N CYS A 153 -19.46 -6.33 -8.64
CA CYS A 153 -19.22 -4.91 -8.92
C CYS A 153 -19.31 -4.07 -7.65
N VAL A 154 -20.42 -4.21 -6.94
CA VAL A 154 -20.73 -3.40 -5.75
C VAL A 154 -19.77 -3.74 -4.62
N LEU A 155 -19.40 -5.01 -4.47
CA LEU A 155 -18.40 -5.47 -3.50
C LEU A 155 -17.04 -4.83 -3.76
N VAL A 156 -16.54 -4.94 -4.99
CA VAL A 156 -15.23 -4.42 -5.40
C VAL A 156 -15.19 -2.89 -5.29
N HIS A 157 -16.28 -2.21 -5.66
CA HIS A 157 -16.40 -0.76 -5.45
C HIS A 157 -16.43 -0.38 -3.95
N GLY A 158 -17.13 -1.16 -3.11
CA GLY A 158 -17.15 -0.94 -1.67
C GLY A 158 -15.77 -1.08 -1.03
N LEU A 159 -15.01 -2.11 -1.43
CA LEU A 159 -13.62 -2.30 -1.02
C LEU A 159 -12.74 -1.12 -1.46
N ASN A 160 -12.97 -0.61 -2.67
CA ASN A 160 -12.29 0.57 -3.18
C ASN A 160 -12.51 1.81 -2.31
N ILE A 161 -13.77 2.16 -2.03
CA ILE A 161 -14.10 3.30 -1.17
C ILE A 161 -13.48 3.12 0.22
N PHE A 162 -13.55 1.91 0.77
CA PHE A 162 -13.04 1.59 2.10
C PHE A 162 -11.51 1.75 2.19
N MET A 163 -10.76 1.18 1.23
CA MET A 163 -9.29 1.29 1.16
C MET A 163 -8.84 2.74 0.96
N VAL A 164 -9.48 3.48 0.07
CA VAL A 164 -9.18 4.91 -0.17
C VAL A 164 -9.46 5.73 1.09
N ALA A 165 -10.57 5.46 1.78
CA ALA A 165 -10.89 6.15 3.04
C ALA A 165 -9.87 5.87 4.15
N ILE A 166 -9.40 4.63 4.30
CA ILE A 166 -8.34 4.27 5.25
C ILE A 166 -7.02 4.97 4.90
N THR A 167 -6.64 4.94 3.63
CA THR A 167 -5.36 5.51 3.18
C THR A 167 -5.29 7.02 3.45
N ILE A 168 -6.40 7.74 3.23
CA ILE A 168 -6.53 9.16 3.59
C ILE A 168 -6.46 9.36 5.10
N LEU A 169 -7.05 8.47 5.90
CA LEU A 169 -6.99 8.54 7.36
C LEU A 169 -5.55 8.35 7.88
N VAL A 170 -4.81 7.37 7.36
CA VAL A 170 -3.41 7.12 7.76
C VAL A 170 -2.50 8.27 7.36
N ALA A 171 -2.63 8.79 6.14
CA ALA A 171 -1.84 9.92 5.68
C ALA A 171 -2.05 11.17 6.57
N LYS A 172 -3.28 11.41 7.02
CA LYS A 172 -3.58 12.54 7.92
C LYS A 172 -3.32 12.23 9.39
N SER A 173 -3.40 10.97 9.84
CA SER A 173 -2.97 10.62 11.19
C SER A 173 -1.46 10.75 11.35
N GLY A 174 -0.66 10.58 10.29
CA GLY A 174 0.75 11.01 10.30
C GLY A 174 0.93 12.53 10.46
N PHE A 175 -0.07 13.32 10.04
CA PHE A 175 -0.12 14.77 10.27
C PHE A 175 -0.69 15.15 11.65
N ILE A 176 -1.32 14.20 12.36
CA ILE A 176 -1.87 14.31 13.72
C ILE A 176 -1.07 13.45 14.73
N MET A 177 -0.03 12.72 14.31
CA MET A 177 1.06 12.32 15.20
C MET A 177 1.68 13.64 15.62
N ASN A 178 1.47 13.96 16.89
CA ASN A 178 1.67 15.30 17.41
C ASN A 178 3.12 15.73 17.11
N LYS A 179 3.35 17.04 16.90
CA LYS A 179 4.69 17.59 16.67
C LYS A 179 5.69 17.08 17.73
N GLU A 180 5.18 16.79 18.93
CA GLU A 180 5.89 16.13 20.04
C GLU A 180 6.33 14.69 19.75
N GLU A 181 5.49 13.80 19.21
CA GLU A 181 5.89 12.41 18.89
C GLU A 181 6.90 12.36 17.74
N MET A 182 6.77 13.25 16.74
CA MET A 182 7.79 13.36 15.68
C MET A 182 9.11 13.93 16.20
N LEU A 183 9.07 14.86 17.17
CA LEU A 183 10.27 15.38 17.84
C LEU A 183 10.89 14.33 18.76
N GLU A 184 10.09 13.47 19.39
CA GLU A 184 10.54 12.41 20.28
C GLU A 184 11.19 11.27 19.47
N GLN A 185 10.60 10.84 18.36
CA GLN A 185 11.25 9.92 17.42
C GLN A 185 12.52 10.51 16.82
N ALA A 186 12.52 11.78 16.41
CA ALA A 186 13.72 12.43 15.90
C ALA A 186 14.80 12.57 16.97
N ALA A 187 14.43 12.83 18.23
CA ALA A 187 15.38 12.87 19.35
C ALA A 187 15.94 11.47 19.65
N GLU A 188 15.13 10.43 19.61
CA GLU A 188 15.55 9.04 19.83
C GLU A 188 16.48 8.54 18.69
N GLU A 189 16.22 8.95 17.44
CA GLU A 189 17.13 8.69 16.31
C GLU A 189 18.46 9.45 16.44
N VAL A 190 18.43 10.71 16.89
CA VAL A 190 19.65 11.50 17.16
C VAL A 190 20.46 10.88 18.31
N GLU A 191 19.80 10.40 19.36
CA GLU A 191 20.45 9.72 20.48
C GLU A 191 21.10 8.40 20.05
N LYS A 192 20.39 7.57 19.28
CA LYS A 192 20.95 6.34 18.69
C LYS A 192 22.13 6.65 17.76
N ALA A 193 22.05 7.70 16.95
CA ALA A 193 23.15 8.14 16.10
C ALA A 193 24.35 8.65 16.92
N HIS A 194 24.11 9.33 18.05
CA HIS A 194 25.15 9.81 18.94
C HIS A 194 25.87 8.67 19.69
N GLU A 195 25.12 7.67 20.16
CA GLU A 195 25.67 6.46 20.78
C GLU A 195 26.48 5.64 19.75
N ALA A 196 25.95 5.46 18.53
CA ALA A 196 26.70 4.82 17.45
C ALA A 196 27.99 5.58 17.09
N ALA A 197 27.97 6.92 17.13
CA ALA A 197 29.14 7.74 16.91
C ALA A 197 30.19 7.62 18.04
N LYS A 198 29.76 7.52 19.31
CA LYS A 198 30.68 7.28 20.44
C LYS A 198 31.37 5.92 20.33
N GLU A 199 30.62 4.88 20.01
CA GLU A 199 31.16 3.53 19.79
C GLU A 199 32.17 3.54 18.64
N ALA A 200 31.84 4.19 17.52
CA ALA A 200 32.77 4.35 16.40
C ALA A 200 34.04 5.13 16.78
N ILE A 201 33.93 6.19 17.59
CA ILE A 201 35.09 6.96 18.08
C ILE A 201 35.96 6.13 19.03
N LYS A 202 35.34 5.27 19.85
CA LYS A 202 36.07 4.36 20.75
C LYS A 202 36.86 3.32 19.94
N VAL A 203 36.22 2.69 18.96
CA VAL A 203 36.88 1.75 18.03
C VAL A 203 38.02 2.44 17.28
N LEU A 204 37.83 3.69 16.83
CA LEU A 204 38.89 4.48 16.20
C LEU A 204 40.05 4.78 17.15
N LYS A 205 39.80 5.07 18.42
CA LYS A 205 40.85 5.29 19.43
C LYS A 205 41.62 4.02 19.73
N GLU A 206 40.94 2.88 19.85
CA GLU A 206 41.56 1.58 20.05
C GLU A 206 42.38 1.15 18.83
N ALA A 207 41.85 1.36 17.62
CA ALA A 207 42.60 1.14 16.38
C ALA A 207 43.81 2.06 16.27
N LYS A 208 43.68 3.34 16.65
CA LYS A 208 44.80 4.29 16.64
C LYS A 208 45.86 3.94 17.69
N ALA A 209 45.46 3.52 18.89
CA ALA A 209 46.37 3.03 19.93
C ALA A 209 47.09 1.74 19.47
N THR A 210 46.39 0.84 18.80
CA THR A 210 47.00 -0.37 18.21
C THR A 210 48.01 -0.01 17.12
N VAL A 211 47.68 0.96 16.26
CA VAL A 211 48.61 1.48 15.24
C VAL A 211 49.81 2.20 15.88
N GLU A 212 49.62 2.90 16.99
CA GLU A 212 50.68 3.58 17.73
C GLU A 212 51.61 2.56 18.42
N VAL A 213 51.07 1.49 19.00
CA VAL A 213 51.84 0.34 19.53
C VAL A 213 52.62 -0.37 18.42
N ILE A 214 52.03 -0.55 17.23
CA ILE A 214 52.73 -1.13 16.06
C ILE A 214 53.85 -0.20 15.56
N LYS A 215 53.69 1.13 15.68
CA LYS A 215 54.73 2.11 15.34
C LYS A 215 55.83 2.24 16.39
N GLU A 216 55.51 2.01 17.67
CA GLU A 216 56.49 2.01 18.77
C GLU A 216 57.22 0.66 18.90
N THR A 217 56.78 -0.38 18.18
CA THR A 217 57.54 -1.63 18.05
C THR A 217 58.72 -1.38 17.11
N PRO A 218 59.98 -1.42 17.58
CA PRO A 218 61.15 -1.09 16.76
C PRO A 218 61.33 -2.10 15.62
N GLU A 219 61.82 -1.63 14.46
CA GLU A 219 62.17 -2.45 13.27
C GLU A 219 63.26 -3.53 13.53
N GLU A 220 63.74 -3.71 14.77
CA GLU A 220 64.88 -4.56 15.12
C GLU A 220 64.57 -6.06 15.30
N GLU A 221 63.32 -6.50 15.40
CA GLU A 221 63.01 -7.95 15.48
C GLU A 221 62.70 -8.62 14.12
N LEU A 222 62.69 -7.86 13.02
CA LEU A 222 62.44 -8.44 11.69
C LEU A 222 63.68 -9.10 11.06
N ASP A 223 64.89 -8.79 11.53
CA ASP A 223 66.15 -9.29 10.96
C ASP A 223 66.76 -10.50 11.70
N ALA A 224 66.13 -11.01 12.78
CA ALA A 224 66.63 -12.20 13.49
C ALA A 224 66.06 -13.54 12.96
N SER A 225 65.10 -13.50 12.03
CA SER A 225 64.48 -14.73 11.49
C SER A 225 65.00 -15.16 10.10
N LEU A 226 65.83 -14.35 9.45
CA LEU A 226 66.33 -14.60 8.09
C LEU A 226 67.87 -14.56 8.02
N ALA A 227 68.48 -15.72 8.30
CA ALA A 227 69.79 -16.27 7.80
C ALA A 227 70.81 -16.67 8.89
N PRO A 228 71.76 -17.58 8.59
CA PRO A 228 71.64 -19.04 8.63
C PRO A 228 72.47 -19.67 9.78
N LYS A 229 72.07 -20.85 10.28
CA LYS A 229 72.79 -21.61 11.33
C LYS A 229 74.25 -21.91 10.97
N PRO A 230 75.20 -21.69 11.90
CA PRO A 230 76.47 -22.40 11.92
C PRO A 230 76.75 -23.06 13.28
N THR A 231 76.69 -24.39 13.28
CA THR A 231 77.51 -25.35 14.04
C THR A 231 77.73 -25.14 15.55
N GLU A 232 77.05 -25.95 16.37
CA GLU A 232 77.46 -26.24 17.75
C GLU A 232 78.66 -27.20 17.75
N ILE A 233 79.74 -26.78 18.43
CA ILE A 233 80.82 -27.64 18.92
C ILE A 233 80.66 -27.73 20.43
N ALA A 234 80.92 -28.95 20.95
CA ALA A 234 81.12 -29.34 22.35
C ALA A 234 79.83 -29.63 23.15
N ALA A 235 79.70 -30.70 23.91
CA ALA A 235 80.55 -31.87 24.15
C ALA A 235 79.68 -32.91 24.88
N GLU A 236 79.68 -34.16 24.41
CA GLU A 236 79.34 -35.32 25.24
C GLU A 236 80.55 -36.25 25.19
N GLU A 237 81.40 -36.14 26.20
CA GLU A 237 82.20 -37.27 26.67
C GLU A 237 81.27 -38.13 27.53
N ASP A 238 80.93 -39.34 27.06
CA ASP A 238 81.04 -40.48 27.96
C ASP A 238 81.43 -41.74 27.20
N LYS A 239 82.28 -42.49 27.88
CA LYS A 239 83.01 -43.67 27.44
C LYS A 239 82.20 -44.93 27.80
N ASN A 240 82.37 -45.91 26.91
CA ASN A 240 82.54 -47.34 27.18
C ASN A 240 81.32 -48.28 27.26
N GLU A 241 81.53 -49.36 26.49
CA GLU A 241 80.95 -50.72 26.50
C GLU A 241 79.64 -51.00 25.76
#